data_AF-A0A6J1P5Z9-F1
#
_entry.id   AF-A0A6J1P5Z9-F1
#
_cell.length_a   1.000
_cell.length_b   1.000
_cell.length_c   1.000
_cell.angle_alpha   90.00
_cell.angle_beta   90.00
_cell.angle_gamma   90.00
#
_symmetry.space_group_name_H-M   'P 1'
#
loop_
_entity.id
_entity.type
_entity.pdbx_description
1 polymer ?
#
loop_
_entity_poly.entity_id
_entity_poly.type
_entity_poly.pdbx_seq_one_letter_code
_entity_poly.pdbx_strand_id
1 'polypeptide(L)'
;GRPTGCYAHVGFSNNRGVHTLNLARPGCMHNMIIIHELLHNLGFFHMQSAYERYNYVRINWANIRQGSAHNFYRMQRSQVNLLGLPYEYQSCMHYSTHAFSINGQPTIVATRSFSGTMGHMVYVTHWDWVRLRRHYNCPGAWNERDMQELKEEVERTRPLMYSSLPQTEAVDKEIESTL
;
A
#
# COMPACT_ATOMS: atom_id res chain seq x y z
N GLY A 1 11.23 19.26 10.44
CA GLY A 1 10.22 19.05 9.39
C GLY A 1 10.29 20.15 8.35
N ARG A 2 9.48 20.05 7.29
CA ARG A 2 9.29 21.07 6.25
C ARG A 2 7.95 21.79 6.44
N PRO A 3 7.80 23.03 5.95
CA PRO A 3 6.56 23.79 6.09
C PRO A 3 5.39 23.21 5.28
N THR A 4 5.64 22.25 4.37
CA THR A 4 4.64 21.65 3.50
C THR A 4 4.75 20.13 3.46
N GLY A 5 3.63 19.48 3.12
CA GLY A 5 3.54 18.03 2.89
C GLY A 5 3.29 17.20 4.14
N CYS A 6 2.69 16.03 3.92
CA CYS A 6 2.53 14.97 4.90
C CYS A 6 3.45 13.83 4.44
N TYR A 7 4.45 13.48 5.25
CA TYR A 7 5.37 12.40 4.93
C TYR A 7 6.09 11.89 6.18
N ALA A 8 6.55 10.66 6.08
CA ALA A 8 7.29 10.00 7.14
C ALA A 8 8.42 9.13 6.57
N HIS A 9 9.47 8.93 7.37
CA HIS A 9 10.42 7.86 7.07
C HIS A 9 9.79 6.51 7.38
N VAL A 10 10.10 5.49 6.56
CA VAL A 10 9.60 4.15 6.79
C VAL A 10 10.51 3.38 7.74
N GLY A 11 9.97 3.02 8.90
CA GLY A 11 10.62 2.17 9.90
C GLY A 11 11.84 2.78 10.59
N PHE A 12 12.30 2.11 11.64
CA PHE A 12 13.53 2.45 12.33
C PHE A 12 14.77 2.01 11.53
N SER A 13 15.86 2.79 11.64
CA SER A 13 17.16 2.46 11.04
C SER A 13 18.27 3.17 11.83
N ASN A 14 19.21 2.38 12.37
CA ASN A 14 20.34 2.88 13.15
C ASN A 14 21.21 3.87 12.38
N ASN A 15 21.29 3.73 11.05
CA ASN A 15 22.17 4.53 10.21
C ASN A 15 21.52 5.83 9.70
N ARG A 16 20.25 6.08 10.04
CA ARG A 16 19.50 7.24 9.53
C ARG A 16 19.70 8.50 10.36
N GLY A 17 19.96 8.37 11.66
CA GLY A 17 19.85 9.46 12.61
C GLY A 17 18.38 9.79 12.90
N VAL A 18 17.91 10.98 12.54
CA VAL A 18 16.56 11.45 12.86
C VAL A 18 15.48 10.76 12.00
N HIS A 19 14.45 10.20 12.65
CA HIS A 19 13.23 9.70 12.00
C HIS A 19 12.17 10.80 11.95
N THR A 20 11.87 11.28 10.74
CA THR A 20 10.95 12.39 10.54
C THR A 20 9.52 11.90 10.40
N LEU A 21 8.62 12.53 11.17
CA LEU A 21 7.18 12.59 10.93
C LEU A 21 6.83 14.05 10.62
N ASN A 22 6.47 14.35 9.37
CA ASN A 22 6.13 15.70 8.95
C ASN A 22 4.63 15.86 8.80
N LEU A 23 4.04 16.74 9.61
CA LEU A 23 2.61 17.06 9.61
C LEU A 23 2.42 18.57 9.45
N ALA A 24 2.51 19.04 8.20
CA ALA A 24 2.38 20.46 7.89
C ALA A 24 0.95 21.00 8.07
N ARG A 25 0.84 22.29 8.40
CA ARG A 25 -0.42 23.03 8.41
C ARG A 25 -0.46 24.02 7.24
N PRO A 26 -1.63 24.23 6.60
CA PRO A 26 -2.84 23.43 6.72
C PRO A 26 -2.72 22.07 5.98
N GLY A 27 -3.60 21.12 6.28
CA GLY A 27 -3.79 19.92 5.45
C GLY A 27 -3.37 18.58 6.06
N CYS A 28 -2.34 18.49 6.91
CA CYS A 28 -1.94 17.20 7.48
C CYS A 28 -2.57 16.89 8.86
N MET A 29 -3.15 17.89 9.51
CA MET A 29 -3.71 17.77 10.87
C MET A 29 -5.11 17.15 10.87
N HIS A 30 -5.24 15.98 10.24
CA HIS A 30 -6.43 15.14 10.25
C HIS A 30 -6.08 13.77 10.81
N ASN A 31 -6.92 13.19 11.67
CA ASN A 31 -6.62 11.95 12.39
C ASN A 31 -6.13 10.82 11.47
N MET A 32 -6.80 10.59 10.34
CA MET A 32 -6.40 9.51 9.41
C MET A 32 -5.08 9.78 8.70
N ILE A 33 -4.74 11.03 8.38
CA ILE A 33 -3.43 11.38 7.83
C ILE A 33 -2.35 11.17 8.88
N ILE A 34 -2.58 11.62 10.11
CA ILE A 34 -1.64 11.41 11.21
C ILE A 34 -1.37 9.91 11.43
N ILE A 35 -2.42 9.08 11.40
CA ILE A 35 -2.28 7.63 11.54
C ILE A 35 -1.52 7.04 10.35
N HIS A 36 -1.82 7.44 9.11
CA HIS A 36 -1.11 6.99 7.91
C HIS A 36 0.40 7.26 8.00
N GLU A 37 0.77 8.50 8.35
CA GLU A 37 2.17 8.88 8.50
C GLU A 37 2.85 8.23 9.70
N LEU A 38 2.11 7.92 10.76
CA LEU A 38 2.62 7.15 11.89
C LEU A 38 2.88 5.69 11.49
N LEU A 39 2.00 5.07 10.71
CA LEU A 39 2.19 3.70 10.20
C LEU A 39 3.46 3.60 9.33
N HIS A 40 3.77 4.61 8.54
CA HIS A 40 5.07 4.68 7.86
C HIS A 40 6.24 4.59 8.85
N ASN A 41 6.27 5.43 9.89
CA ASN A 41 7.33 5.35 10.92
C ASN A 41 7.38 3.99 11.63
N LEU A 42 6.24 3.30 11.76
CA LEU A 42 6.14 1.95 12.31
C LEU A 42 6.56 0.84 11.33
N GLY A 43 7.02 1.18 10.11
CA GLY A 43 7.61 0.23 9.16
C GLY A 43 6.73 -0.15 7.98
N PHE A 44 5.60 0.52 7.76
CA PHE A 44 4.66 0.16 6.71
C PHE A 44 4.91 0.96 5.43
N PHE A 45 5.12 0.26 4.33
CA PHE A 45 5.09 0.87 2.99
C PHE A 45 3.65 0.99 2.49
N HIS A 46 3.45 1.76 1.42
CA HIS A 46 2.15 1.80 0.77
C HIS A 46 1.75 0.43 0.20
N MET A 47 0.47 0.11 0.25
CA MET A 47 -0.05 -1.21 -0.15
C MET A 47 0.22 -1.50 -1.63
N GLN A 48 0.10 -0.51 -2.52
CA GLN A 48 0.40 -0.71 -3.95
C GLN A 48 1.88 -0.97 -4.25
N SER A 49 2.77 -0.77 -3.27
CA SER A 49 4.19 -1.16 -3.41
C SER A 49 4.45 -2.61 -2.98
N ALA A 50 3.43 -3.36 -2.54
CA ALA A 50 3.59 -4.77 -2.20
C ALA A 50 4.20 -5.59 -3.34
N TYR A 51 5.06 -6.55 -2.99
CA TYR A 51 5.80 -7.34 -3.98
C TYR A 51 4.91 -8.17 -4.92
N GLU A 52 3.65 -8.39 -4.58
CA GLU A 52 2.69 -9.14 -5.40
C GLU A 52 1.58 -8.26 -6.00
N ARG A 53 1.73 -6.93 -5.96
CA ARG A 53 0.71 -5.97 -6.41
C ARG A 53 0.20 -6.21 -7.83
N TYR A 54 1.01 -6.74 -8.75
CA TYR A 54 0.58 -7.04 -10.13
C TYR A 54 -0.60 -8.02 -10.23
N ASN A 55 -0.76 -8.87 -9.22
CA ASN A 55 -1.90 -9.79 -9.15
C ASN A 55 -3.22 -9.09 -8.82
N TYR A 56 -3.17 -7.83 -8.37
CA TYR A 56 -4.30 -7.10 -7.78
C TYR A 56 -4.55 -5.74 -8.44
N VAL A 57 -3.49 -5.05 -8.87
CA VAL A 57 -3.55 -3.73 -9.51
C VAL A 57 -2.58 -3.64 -10.68
N ARG A 58 -2.94 -2.82 -11.67
CA ARG A 58 -2.10 -2.40 -12.79
C ARG A 58 -1.81 -0.91 -12.67
N ILE A 59 -0.57 -0.52 -12.94
CA ILE A 59 -0.15 0.88 -12.94
C ILE A 59 -0.23 1.44 -14.36
N ASN A 60 -0.92 2.57 -14.54
CA ASN A 60 -0.99 3.29 -15.80
C ASN A 60 0.11 4.36 -15.82
N TRP A 61 1.34 3.97 -16.16
CA TRP A 61 2.51 4.86 -16.12
C TRP A 61 2.35 6.15 -16.93
N ALA A 62 1.69 6.07 -18.09
CA ALA A 62 1.41 7.23 -18.94
C ALA A 62 0.51 8.31 -18.28
N ASN A 63 -0.25 7.94 -17.24
CA ASN A 63 -1.09 8.88 -16.50
C ASN A 63 -0.36 9.49 -15.29
N ILE A 64 0.87 9.07 -14.98
CA ILE A 64 1.62 9.56 -13.82
C ILE A 64 2.36 10.84 -14.17
N ARG A 65 2.25 11.85 -13.30
CA ARG A 65 3.02 13.10 -13.41
C ARG A 65 4.53 12.81 -13.48
N GLN A 66 5.21 13.48 -14.41
CA GLN A 66 6.65 13.37 -14.60
C GLN A 66 7.40 13.55 -13.26
N GLY A 67 8.41 12.70 -13.03
CA GLY A 67 9.19 12.67 -11.78
C GLY A 67 8.50 11.98 -10.59
N SER A 68 7.24 11.56 -10.71
CA SER A 68 6.50 10.89 -9.62
C SER A 68 6.47 9.36 -9.73
N ALA A 69 7.06 8.77 -10.78
CA ALA A 69 7.02 7.33 -11.05
C ALA A 69 7.58 6.48 -9.89
N HIS A 70 8.62 6.96 -9.21
CA HIS A 70 9.23 6.25 -8.07
C HIS A 70 8.25 5.94 -6.92
N ASN A 71 7.14 6.68 -6.79
CA ASN A 71 6.12 6.42 -5.77
C ASN A 71 5.28 5.16 -6.04
N PHE A 72 5.41 4.58 -7.25
CA PHE A 72 4.68 3.40 -7.68
C PHE A 72 5.59 2.17 -7.75
N TYR A 73 6.89 2.33 -7.47
CA TYR A 73 7.84 1.23 -7.50
C TYR A 73 7.49 0.17 -6.47
N ARG A 74 7.74 -1.07 -6.86
CA ARG A 74 7.50 -2.24 -6.04
C ARG A 74 8.63 -2.43 -5.04
N MET A 75 8.29 -2.90 -3.85
CA MET A 75 9.24 -3.42 -2.89
C MET A 75 9.56 -4.89 -3.20
N GLN A 76 10.81 -5.30 -3.02
CA GLN A 76 11.19 -6.69 -3.20
C GLN A 76 10.69 -7.56 -2.05
N ARG A 77 10.52 -8.87 -2.28
CA ARG A 77 10.15 -9.86 -1.24
C ARG A 77 11.12 -9.89 -0.06
N SER A 78 12.39 -9.52 -0.28
CA SER A 78 13.41 -9.40 0.76
C SER A 78 13.24 -8.17 1.64
N GLN A 79 12.46 -7.17 1.22
CA GLN A 79 12.31 -5.88 1.91
C GLN A 79 10.97 -5.76 2.64
N VAL A 80 9.94 -6.46 2.20
CA VAL A 80 8.58 -6.37 2.76
C VAL A 80 7.94 -7.74 2.92
N ASN A 81 7.06 -7.87 3.91
CA ASN A 81 6.30 -9.08 4.18
C ASN A 81 4.83 -8.73 4.45
N LEU A 82 3.91 -9.47 3.84
CA LEU A 82 2.47 -9.30 4.07
C LEU A 82 1.96 -9.97 5.37
N LEU A 83 2.83 -10.70 6.06
CA LEU A 83 2.58 -11.34 7.35
C LEU A 83 1.39 -12.31 7.32
N GLY A 84 1.24 -13.03 6.21
CA GLY A 84 0.15 -13.98 6.01
C GLY A 84 -1.23 -13.32 5.89
N LEU A 85 -1.30 -12.03 5.56
CA LEU A 85 -2.53 -11.31 5.24
C LEU A 85 -2.61 -11.06 3.72
N PRO A 86 -3.80 -10.85 3.14
CA PRO A 86 -3.95 -10.64 1.72
C PRO A 86 -3.62 -9.19 1.34
N TYR A 87 -3.52 -8.94 0.04
CA TYR A 87 -3.53 -7.57 -0.49
C TYR A 87 -4.87 -6.90 -0.17
N GLU A 88 -4.84 -5.67 0.32
CA GLU A 88 -6.06 -4.97 0.76
C GLU A 88 -6.25 -3.65 0.01
N TYR A 89 -7.22 -3.62 -0.91
CA TYR A 89 -7.57 -2.41 -1.67
C TYR A 89 -8.01 -1.25 -0.79
N GLN A 90 -8.66 -1.54 0.34
CA GLN A 90 -9.16 -0.56 1.30
C GLN A 90 -8.17 -0.22 2.41
N SER A 91 -6.92 -0.72 2.36
CA SER A 91 -5.93 -0.36 3.38
C SER A 91 -5.78 1.15 3.44
N CYS A 92 -5.69 1.71 4.64
CA CYS A 92 -5.39 3.13 4.81
C CYS A 92 -3.99 3.49 4.27
N MET A 93 -3.15 2.48 4.00
CA MET A 93 -1.84 2.61 3.35
C MET A 93 -1.92 2.46 1.82
N HIS A 94 -3.09 2.28 1.22
CA HIS A 94 -3.23 2.18 -0.23
C HIS A 94 -3.39 3.57 -0.87
N TYR A 95 -2.72 3.84 -1.99
CA TYR A 95 -2.98 5.05 -2.79
C TYR A 95 -4.38 5.07 -3.40
N SER A 96 -4.89 6.27 -3.69
CA SER A 96 -6.12 6.40 -4.46
C SER A 96 -5.92 6.03 -5.93
N THR A 97 -7.03 5.71 -6.61
CA THR A 97 -7.07 5.39 -8.04
C THR A 97 -6.41 6.46 -8.93
N HIS A 98 -6.42 7.72 -8.49
CA HIS A 98 -5.94 8.89 -9.25
C HIS A 98 -4.67 9.50 -8.66
N ALA A 99 -3.99 8.81 -7.74
CA ALA A 99 -2.79 9.32 -7.09
C ALA A 99 -1.77 9.78 -8.14
N PHE A 100 -1.23 11.00 -7.99
CA PHE A 100 -0.23 11.58 -8.91
C PHE A 100 -0.65 11.65 -10.39
N SER A 101 -1.95 11.63 -10.70
CA SER A 101 -2.44 11.72 -12.08
C SER A 101 -2.09 13.07 -12.72
N ILE A 102 -1.65 13.05 -13.98
CA ILE A 102 -1.35 14.24 -14.79
C ILE A 102 -2.54 14.73 -15.62
N ASN A 103 -3.48 13.83 -15.92
CA ASN A 103 -4.56 14.04 -16.88
C ASN A 103 -5.94 13.74 -16.28
N GLY A 104 -6.01 13.56 -14.96
CA GLY A 104 -7.24 13.20 -14.24
C GLY A 104 -7.68 11.75 -14.46
N GLN A 105 -6.96 10.95 -15.25
CA GLN A 105 -7.26 9.54 -15.48
C GLN A 105 -6.63 8.65 -14.39
N PRO A 106 -7.19 7.44 -14.14
CA PRO A 106 -6.66 6.49 -13.19
C PRO A 106 -5.17 6.16 -13.39
N THR A 107 -4.36 6.27 -12.35
CA THR A 107 -2.96 5.78 -12.30
C THR A 107 -2.88 4.36 -11.75
N ILE A 108 -3.84 3.94 -10.93
CA ILE A 108 -3.94 2.59 -10.38
C ILE A 108 -5.30 2.00 -10.75
N VAL A 109 -5.31 0.83 -11.39
CA VAL A 109 -6.54 0.13 -11.79
C VAL A 109 -6.54 -1.27 -11.19
N ALA A 110 -7.61 -1.64 -10.48
CA ALA A 110 -7.75 -3.00 -9.95
C ALA A 110 -7.89 -4.01 -11.10
N THR A 111 -7.20 -5.15 -10.98
CA THR A 111 -7.27 -6.27 -11.92
C THR A 111 -8.20 -7.38 -11.45
N ARG A 112 -8.73 -7.26 -10.22
CA ARG A 112 -9.74 -8.15 -9.64
C ARG A 112 -10.94 -7.35 -9.15
N SER A 113 -12.07 -8.04 -9.02
CA SER A 113 -13.21 -7.49 -8.30
C SER A 113 -12.84 -7.23 -6.85
N PHE A 114 -13.24 -6.10 -6.32
CA PHE A 114 -13.06 -5.73 -4.92
C PHE A 114 -14.21 -4.82 -4.48
N SER A 115 -14.39 -4.69 -3.17
CA SER A 115 -15.37 -3.76 -2.59
C SER A 115 -14.67 -2.56 -1.97
N GLY A 116 -15.40 -1.45 -1.89
CA GLY A 116 -14.92 -0.21 -1.29
C GLY A 116 -14.04 0.64 -2.21
N THR A 117 -13.24 1.51 -1.61
CA THR A 117 -12.54 2.58 -2.32
C THR A 117 -11.05 2.57 -1.99
N MET A 118 -10.20 2.48 -3.02
CA MET A 118 -8.75 2.65 -2.85
C MET A 118 -8.40 4.08 -2.42
N GLY A 119 -7.53 4.21 -1.42
CA GLY A 119 -7.07 5.50 -0.91
C GLY A 119 -8.13 6.33 -0.17
N HIS A 120 -9.13 5.67 0.41
CA HIS A 120 -10.01 6.34 1.36
C HIS A 120 -9.23 6.73 2.63
N MET A 121 -9.63 7.84 3.26
CA MET A 121 -9.01 8.39 4.47
C MET A 121 -10.03 8.51 5.59
N VAL A 122 -10.88 7.49 5.76
CA VAL A 122 -12.01 7.52 6.71
C VAL A 122 -11.74 6.66 7.94
N TYR A 123 -11.14 5.48 7.78
CA TYR A 123 -10.85 4.54 8.86
C TYR A 123 -9.62 3.68 8.57
N VAL A 124 -9.09 3.06 9.61
CA VAL A 124 -8.07 1.99 9.53
C VAL A 124 -8.81 0.66 9.49
N THR A 125 -8.46 -0.23 8.55
CA THR A 125 -9.16 -1.51 8.41
C THR A 125 -8.81 -2.46 9.55
N HIS A 126 -9.63 -3.50 9.75
CA HIS A 126 -9.30 -4.58 10.68
C HIS A 126 -7.95 -5.22 10.32
N TRP A 127 -7.70 -5.49 9.03
CA TRP A 127 -6.47 -6.14 8.59
C TRP A 127 -5.24 -5.25 8.69
N ASP A 128 -5.38 -3.91 8.56
CA ASP A 128 -4.29 -2.97 8.88
C ASP A 128 -3.86 -3.12 10.35
N TRP A 129 -4.81 -3.18 11.28
CA TRP A 129 -4.51 -3.40 12.70
C TRP A 129 -3.91 -4.78 12.97
N VAL A 130 -4.43 -5.83 12.36
CA VAL A 130 -3.85 -7.18 12.48
C VAL A 130 -2.42 -7.19 11.95
N ARG A 131 -2.15 -6.53 10.81
CA ARG A 131 -0.81 -6.45 10.22
C ARG A 131 0.16 -5.73 11.15
N LEU A 132 -0.25 -4.62 11.76
CA LEU A 132 0.54 -3.91 12.77
C LEU A 132 0.88 -4.80 13.97
N ARG A 133 -0.14 -5.48 14.53
CA ARG A 133 0.04 -6.39 15.66
C ARG A 133 1.00 -7.55 15.31
N ARG A 134 0.87 -8.14 14.12
CA ARG A 134 1.76 -9.20 13.64
C ARG A 134 3.19 -8.69 13.47
N HIS A 135 3.38 -7.47 12.95
CA HIS A 135 4.69 -6.89 12.72
C HIS A 135 5.50 -6.73 14.02
N TYR A 136 4.82 -6.31 15.09
CA TYR A 136 5.42 -6.16 16.43
C TYR A 136 5.22 -7.36 17.35
N ASN A 137 4.74 -8.48 16.81
CA ASN A 137 4.45 -9.71 17.56
C ASN A 137 3.63 -9.48 18.85
N CYS A 138 2.63 -8.61 18.79
CA CYS A 138 1.78 -8.30 19.93
C CYS A 138 0.97 -9.55 20.35
N PRO A 139 0.62 -9.68 21.65
CA PRO A 139 -0.26 -10.74 22.12
C PRO A 139 -1.56 -10.82 21.31
N GLY A 140 -1.91 -12.04 20.88
CA GLY A 140 -3.14 -12.29 20.10
C GLY A 140 -3.07 -11.93 18.61
N ALA A 141 -1.92 -11.50 18.07
CA ALA A 141 -1.76 -11.16 16.65
C ALA A 141 -2.03 -12.33 15.66
N TRP A 142 -1.96 -13.56 16.17
CA TRP A 142 -2.11 -14.82 15.41
C TRP A 142 -3.28 -15.66 15.94
N ASN A 143 -4.33 -15.03 16.47
CA ASN A 143 -5.48 -15.75 17.01
C ASN A 143 -6.25 -16.51 15.90
N GLU A 144 -6.91 -17.59 16.31
CA GLU A 144 -7.61 -18.51 15.39
C GLU A 144 -8.79 -17.84 14.67
N ARG A 145 -9.45 -16.88 15.31
CA ARG A 145 -10.60 -16.17 14.72
C ARG A 145 -10.17 -15.37 13.49
N ASP A 146 -9.14 -14.54 13.61
CA ASP A 146 -8.60 -13.75 12.51
C ASP A 146 -8.11 -14.68 11.37
N MET A 147 -7.55 -15.85 11.71
CA MET A 147 -7.12 -16.83 10.71
C MET A 147 -8.27 -17.50 9.98
N GLN A 148 -9.43 -17.69 10.63
CA GLN A 148 -10.62 -18.25 10.01
C GLN A 148 -11.31 -17.23 9.09
N GLU A 149 -11.52 -16.01 9.58
CA GLU A 149 -12.06 -14.89 8.78
C GLU A 149 -11.22 -14.62 7.52
N LEU A 150 -9.89 -14.72 7.65
CA LEU A 150 -8.98 -14.59 6.52
C LEU A 150 -9.23 -15.64 5.42
N LYS A 151 -9.45 -16.91 5.79
CA LYS A 151 -9.69 -17.97 4.81
C LYS A 151 -10.96 -17.71 4.01
N GLU A 152 -12.00 -17.22 4.68
CA GLU A 152 -13.26 -16.86 4.06
C GLU A 152 -13.10 -15.67 3.10
N GLU A 153 -12.32 -14.66 3.49
CA GLU A 153 -12.02 -13.50 2.64
C GLU A 153 -11.22 -13.87 1.39
N VAL A 154 -10.21 -14.74 1.54
CA VAL A 154 -9.40 -15.24 0.41
C VAL A 154 -10.25 -16.03 -0.58
N GLU A 155 -11.19 -16.85 -0.11
CA GLU A 155 -12.10 -17.59 -0.99
C GLU A 155 -13.08 -16.64 -1.69
N ARG A 156 -13.63 -15.65 -0.98
CA ARG A 156 -14.52 -14.63 -1.54
C ARG A 156 -13.86 -13.79 -2.64
N THR A 157 -12.58 -13.48 -2.47
CA THR A 157 -11.80 -12.63 -3.40
C THR A 157 -10.97 -13.44 -4.39
N ARG A 158 -11.16 -14.77 -4.42
CA ARG A 158 -10.50 -15.65 -5.37
C ARG A 158 -10.88 -15.21 -6.80
N PRO A 159 -9.90 -14.95 -7.68
CA PRO A 159 -10.18 -14.55 -9.05
C PRO A 159 -10.90 -15.69 -9.80
N LEU A 160 -11.93 -15.34 -10.56
CA LEU A 160 -12.59 -16.25 -11.51
C LEU A 160 -11.58 -16.61 -12.61
N MET A 161 -11.04 -17.82 -12.54
CA MET A 161 -10.18 -18.53 -13.48
C MET A 161 -9.12 -17.75 -14.29
N TYR A 162 -7.89 -18.20 -14.05
CA TYR A 162 -6.67 -17.93 -14.81
C TYR A 162 -6.85 -18.09 -16.32
N SER A 163 -6.79 -17.00 -17.07
CA SER A 163 -6.25 -17.03 -18.44
C SER A 163 -5.28 -15.85 -18.61
N SER A 164 -4.01 -16.20 -18.81
CA SER A 164 -2.88 -15.34 -19.18
C SER A 164 -2.53 -14.15 -18.27
N LEU A 165 -1.80 -14.41 -17.18
CA LEU A 165 -1.03 -13.41 -16.42
C LEU A 165 0.46 -13.15 -16.81
N PRO A 166 1.03 -13.54 -17.97
CA PRO A 166 2.42 -13.16 -18.28
C PRO A 166 2.63 -11.69 -18.67
N GLN A 167 1.61 -10.98 -19.17
CA GLN A 167 1.83 -9.72 -19.89
C GLN A 167 1.97 -8.49 -18.99
N THR A 168 1.25 -8.41 -17.86
CA THR A 168 1.29 -7.20 -17.01
C THR A 168 2.59 -7.07 -16.23
N GLU A 169 3.10 -8.18 -15.69
CA GLU A 169 4.37 -8.19 -14.94
C GLU A 169 5.57 -7.90 -15.85
N ALA A 170 5.58 -8.40 -17.08
CA ALA A 170 6.67 -8.16 -18.04
C ALA A 170 6.74 -6.69 -18.44
N VAL A 171 5.60 -6.08 -18.80
CA VAL A 171 5.52 -4.67 -19.20
C VAL A 171 5.90 -3.74 -18.05
N ASP A 172 5.40 -4.00 -16.84
CA ASP A 172 5.73 -3.15 -15.70
C ASP A 172 7.20 -3.31 -15.26
N LYS A 173 7.79 -4.51 -15.37
CA LYS A 173 9.24 -4.71 -15.13
C LYS A 173 10.11 -4.03 -16.18
N GLU A 174 9.70 -4.06 -17.44
CA GLU A 174 10.42 -3.38 -18.53
C GLU A 174 10.40 -1.87 -18.30
N ILE A 175 9.23 -1.30 -17.98
CA ILE A 175 9.11 0.13 -17.64
C ILE A 175 9.94 0.48 -16.41
N GLU A 176 9.85 -0.27 -15.31
CA GLU A 176 10.67 -0.06 -14.10
C GLU A 176 12.18 -0.17 -14.38
N SER A 177 12.61 -0.97 -15.35
CA SER A 177 14.03 -1.09 -15.71
C SER A 177 14.56 0.06 -16.57
N THR A 178 13.65 0.85 -17.16
CA THR A 178 13.97 1.98 -18.06
C THR A 178 13.84 3.36 -17.41
N LEU A 179 13.40 3.43 -16.14
CA LEU A 179 13.18 4.65 -15.36
C LEU A 179 14.16 4.76 -14.19
#